data_AF-A0A2H6JC12-F1
#
_entry.id   AF-A0A2H6JC12-F1
#
_cell.length_a   1.000
_cell.length_b   1.000
_cell.length_c   1.000
_cell.angle_alpha   90.00
_cell.angle_beta   90.00
_cell.angle_gamma   90.00
#
_symmetry.space_group_name_H-M   'P 1'
#
loop_
_entity.id
_entity.type
_entity.pdbx_description
1 polymer ?
#
loop_
_entity_poly.entity_id
_entity_poly.type
_entity_poly.pdbx_seq_one_letter_code
_entity_poly.pdbx_strand_id
1 'polypeptide(L)'
;MNLCLHATLARQLRAHVPGPIPRSMLEKFAAVQMIDVEIPTADARTLTLTRYTEPEPDLKLLLEQRQLELPTQPPPKITAAQAESAKSG
;
A
#
# COMPACT_ATOMS: atom_id res chain seq x y z
N MET A 1 -7.77 4.12 16.41
CA MET A 1 -7.22 4.91 15.28
C MET A 1 -7.49 4.23 13.92
N ASN A 2 -8.76 4.18 13.46
CA ASN A 2 -9.09 3.63 12.11
C ASN A 2 -10.12 4.52 11.35
N LEU A 3 -10.63 5.61 11.96
CA LEU A 3 -11.55 6.52 11.26
C LEU A 3 -10.87 7.36 10.17
N CYS A 4 -9.60 7.74 10.34
CA CYS A 4 -8.92 8.63 9.39
C CYS A 4 -8.71 7.97 8.01
N LEU A 5 -8.40 6.67 7.99
CA LEU A 5 -8.26 5.89 6.76
C LEU A 5 -9.62 5.78 6.05
N HIS A 6 -10.65 5.34 6.78
CA HIS A 6 -12.01 5.21 6.25
C HIS A 6 -12.56 6.53 5.70
N ALA A 7 -12.37 7.65 6.41
CA ALA A 7 -12.83 8.96 5.97
C ALA A 7 -12.09 9.44 4.70
N THR A 8 -10.78 9.17 4.62
CA THR A 8 -9.98 9.51 3.43
C THR A 8 -10.40 8.68 2.22
N LEU A 9 -10.53 7.36 2.39
CA LEU A 9 -11.00 6.45 1.33
C LEU A 9 -12.41 6.81 0.87
N ALA A 10 -13.33 7.11 1.79
CA ALA A 10 -14.68 7.53 1.45
C ALA A 10 -14.70 8.83 0.64
N ARG A 11 -13.83 9.79 0.99
CA ARG A 11 -13.70 11.05 0.25
C ARG A 11 -13.15 10.83 -1.16
N GLN A 12 -12.13 9.97 -1.32
CA GLN A 12 -11.57 9.66 -2.63
C GLN A 12 -12.60 8.94 -3.50
N LEU A 13 -13.25 7.90 -2.99
CA LEU A 13 -14.25 7.16 -3.74
C LEU A 13 -15.50 7.98 -4.08
N ARG A 14 -15.88 8.97 -3.25
CA ARG A 14 -16.99 9.90 -3.56
C ARG A 14 -16.73 10.72 -4.82
N ALA A 15 -15.46 10.94 -5.20
CA ALA A 15 -15.15 11.60 -6.47
C ALA A 15 -15.48 10.73 -7.69
N HIS A 16 -15.61 9.40 -7.50
CA HIS A 16 -15.82 8.41 -8.56
C HIS A 16 -17.17 7.69 -8.45
N VAL A 17 -17.91 7.87 -7.36
CA VAL A 17 -19.19 7.21 -7.12
C VAL A 17 -20.27 8.21 -6.72
N PRO A 18 -21.35 8.35 -7.52
CA PRO A 18 -22.53 9.06 -7.06
C PRO A 18 -23.27 8.19 -6.04
N GLY A 19 -23.38 8.66 -4.80
CA GLY A 19 -24.18 8.03 -3.75
C GLY A 19 -23.42 7.68 -2.47
N PRO A 20 -24.13 7.16 -1.46
CA PRO A 20 -23.54 6.75 -0.20
C PRO A 20 -22.64 5.52 -0.39
N ILE A 21 -21.41 5.61 0.11
CA ILE A 21 -20.45 4.52 0.03
C ILE A 21 -20.63 3.63 1.26
N PRO A 22 -20.97 2.34 1.09
CA PRO A 22 -21.15 1.43 2.20
C PRO A 22 -19.82 1.18 2.89
N ARG A 23 -19.87 0.98 4.21
CA ARG A 23 -18.66 0.68 5.01
C ARG A 23 -17.95 -0.57 4.52
N SER A 24 -18.69 -1.60 4.10
CA SER A 24 -18.13 -2.82 3.53
C SER A 24 -17.26 -2.59 2.31
N MET A 25 -17.62 -1.61 1.45
CA MET A 25 -16.78 -1.24 0.31
C MET A 25 -15.48 -0.59 0.79
N LEU A 26 -15.56 0.33 1.76
CA LEU A 26 -14.36 0.95 2.36
C LEU A 26 -13.43 -0.07 3.00
N GLU A 27 -13.99 -1.08 3.66
CA GLU A 27 -13.22 -2.17 4.28
C GLU A 27 -12.47 -2.99 3.23
N LYS A 28 -13.09 -3.26 2.07
CA LYS A 28 -12.40 -3.91 0.94
C LYS A 28 -11.24 -3.06 0.42
N PHE A 29 -11.45 -1.76 0.22
CA PHE A 29 -10.37 -0.86 -0.19
C PHE A 29 -9.27 -0.74 0.88
N ALA A 30 -9.64 -0.76 2.17
CA ALA A 30 -8.70 -0.71 3.29
C ALA A 30 -7.91 -2.02 3.48
N ALA A 31 -8.37 -3.14 2.92
CA ALA A 31 -7.63 -4.41 2.95
C ALA A 31 -6.34 -4.35 2.12
N VAL A 32 -6.25 -3.44 1.15
CA VAL A 32 -5.01 -3.16 0.43
C VAL A 32 -4.11 -2.31 1.31
N GLN A 33 -3.06 -2.93 1.83
CA GLN A 33 -2.12 -2.30 2.75
C GLN A 33 -0.79 -2.03 2.04
N MET A 34 -0.16 -0.90 2.35
CA MET A 34 1.24 -0.66 2.00
C MET A 34 2.13 -1.40 2.98
N ILE A 35 3.00 -2.26 2.48
CA ILE A 35 3.98 -3.00 3.26
C ILE A 35 5.39 -2.69 2.75
N ASP A 36 6.36 -2.66 3.66
CA ASP A 36 7.77 -2.62 3.33
C ASP A 36 8.32 -4.05 3.32
N VAL A 37 8.82 -4.49 2.16
CA VAL A 37 9.44 -5.80 1.99
C VAL A 37 10.95 -5.62 1.88
N GLU A 38 11.70 -6.22 2.81
CA GLU A 38 13.15 -6.20 2.83
C GLU A 38 13.71 -7.46 2.16
N ILE A 39 14.45 -7.29 1.07
CA ILE A 39 15.07 -8.40 0.33
C ILE A 39 16.60 -8.28 0.47
N PRO A 40 17.28 -9.27 1.08
CA PRO A 40 18.73 -9.29 1.10
C PRO A 40 19.26 -9.56 -0.31
N THR A 41 20.18 -8.73 -0.78
CA THR A 41 20.86 -8.92 -2.06
C THR A 41 22.22 -9.60 -1.88
N ALA A 42 22.70 -10.28 -2.92
CA ALA A 42 23.99 -11.00 -2.88
C ALA A 42 25.20 -10.11 -2.56
N ASP A 43 25.09 -8.81 -2.82
CA ASP A 43 26.12 -7.78 -2.57
C ASP A 43 26.10 -7.22 -1.13
N ALA A 44 25.48 -7.93 -0.17
CA ALA A 44 25.29 -7.49 1.22
C ALA A 44 24.52 -6.16 1.38
N ARG A 45 23.71 -5.78 0.39
CA ARG A 45 22.78 -4.63 0.45
C ARG A 45 21.36 -5.11 0.74
N THR A 46 20.56 -4.28 1.39
CA THR A 46 19.14 -4.56 1.64
C THR A 46 18.30 -3.74 0.67
N LEU A 47 17.43 -4.42 -0.06
CA LEU A 47 16.48 -3.80 -0.97
C LEU A 47 15.13 -3.65 -0.26
N THR A 48 14.71 -2.42 -0.02
CA THR A 48 13.41 -2.08 0.59
C THR A 48 12.39 -1.79 -0.51
N LEU A 49 11.36 -2.63 -0.59
CA LEU A 49 10.24 -2.52 -1.52
C LEU A 49 8.98 -2.12 -0.78
N THR A 50 8.62 -0.85 -0.86
CA THR A 50 7.31 -0.39 -0.39
C THR A 50 6.26 -0.72 -1.44
N ARG A 51 5.40 -1.73 -1.21
CA ARG A 51 4.42 -2.24 -2.18
C ARG A 51 3.05 -2.42 -1.56
N TYR A 52 2.01 -2.39 -2.39
CA TYR A 52 0.67 -2.79 -1.94
C TYR A 52 0.56 -4.30 -1.85
N THR A 53 -0.24 -4.79 -0.90
CA THR A 53 -0.70 -6.18 -0.89
C THR A 53 -1.58 -6.45 -2.12
N GLU A 54 -1.64 -7.72 -2.54
CA GLU A 54 -2.50 -8.10 -3.66
C GLU A 54 -3.98 -7.82 -3.30
N PRO A 55 -4.72 -7.05 -4.12
CA PRO A 55 -6.13 -6.80 -3.89
C PRO A 55 -6.95 -8.08 -4.06
N GLU A 56 -7.93 -8.28 -3.18
CA GLU A 56 -8.88 -9.39 -3.28
C GLU A 56 -9.62 -9.37 -4.63
N PRO A 57 -10.03 -10.53 -5.17
CA PRO A 57 -10.66 -10.63 -6.49
C PRO A 57 -11.93 -9.77 -6.62
N ASP A 58 -12.71 -9.64 -5.54
CA ASP A 58 -13.88 -8.75 -5.52
C ASP A 58 -13.49 -7.27 -5.63
N LEU A 59 -12.40 -6.87 -4.96
CA LEU A 59 -11.89 -5.51 -5.08
C LEU A 59 -11.32 -5.22 -6.48
N LYS A 60 -10.64 -6.18 -7.10
CA LYS A 60 -10.19 -6.06 -8.51
C LYS A 60 -11.39 -5.82 -9.44
N LEU A 61 -12.48 -6.57 -9.26
CA LEU A 61 -13.70 -6.38 -10.04
C LEU A 61 -14.31 -4.99 -9.82
N LEU A 62 -14.32 -4.50 -8.57
CA LEU A 62 -14.80 -3.16 -8.25
C LEU A 62 -13.92 -2.05 -8.86
N LEU A 63 -12.60 -2.21 -8.87
CA LEU A 63 -11.67 -1.27 -9.51
C LEU A 63 -11.97 -1.16 -11.00
N GLU A 64 -12.10 -2.30 -11.68
CA GLU A 64 -12.41 -2.38 -13.11
C GLU A 64 -13.78 -1.75 -13.43
N GLN A 65 -14.83 -2.13 -12.68
CA GLN A 65 -16.20 -1.62 -12.88
C GLN A 65 -16.32 -0.11 -12.68
N ARG A 66 -15.47 0.48 -11.84
CA ARG A 66 -15.49 1.91 -11.51
C ARG A 66 -14.41 2.71 -12.23
N GLN A 67 -13.65 2.06 -13.12
CA GLN A 67 -12.52 2.66 -13.83
C GLN A 67 -11.52 3.32 -12.86
N LEU A 68 -11.30 2.68 -11.72
CA LEU A 68 -10.42 3.15 -10.66
C LEU A 68 -9.08 2.43 -10.78
N GLU A 69 -7.99 3.19 -10.73
CA GLU A 69 -6.64 2.65 -10.70
C GLU A 69 -6.05 2.79 -9.30
N LEU A 70 -5.27 1.79 -8.87
CA LEU A 70 -4.50 1.93 -7.64
C LEU A 70 -3.42 3.01 -7.84
N PRO A 71 -3.16 3.84 -6.82
CA PRO A 71 -2.12 4.86 -6.91
C PRO A 71 -0.77 4.24 -7.25
N THR A 72 0.05 4.99 -8.00
CA THR A 72 1.37 4.53 -8.43
C THR A 72 2.22 4.12 -7.22
N GLN A 73 2.83 2.92 -7.29
CA GLN A 73 3.71 2.43 -6.23
C GLN A 73 5.05 3.19 -6.26
N PRO A 74 5.61 3.55 -5.09
CA PRO A 74 6.89 4.26 -5.04
C PRO A 74 8.03 3.41 -5.61
N PRO A 75 9.11 4.02 -6.13
CA PRO A 75 10.25 3.26 -6.63
C PRO A 75 10.92 2.43 -5.51
N PRO A 76 11.51 1.26 -5.83
CA PRO A 76 12.28 0.48 -4.88
C PRO A 76 13.47 1.28 -4.35
N LYS A 77 13.74 1.21 -3.05
CA LYS A 77 14.92 1.84 -2.44
C LYS A 77 15.94 0.76 -2.14
N ILE A 78 17.17 0.96 -2.60
CA ILE A 78 18.30 0.07 -2.26
C ILE A 78 19.10 0.79 -1.20
N THR A 79 19.12 0.23 0.00
CA THR A 79 19.94 0.72 1.10
C THR A 79 21.13 -0.22 1.22
N ALA A 80 22.33 0.25 0.89
CA ALA A 80 23.53 -0.47 1.30
C ALA A 80 23.50 -0.51 2.83
N ALA A 81 23.64 -1.70 3.44
CA ALA A 81 23.80 -1.77 4.87
C ALA A 81 25.08 -0.99 5.20
N GLN A 82 24.93 0.20 5.78
CA GLN A 82 26.06 0.92 6.33
C GLN A 82 26.49 0.08 7.52
N ALA A 83 27.56 -0.69 7.34
CA ALA A 83 28.23 -1.41 8.40
C ALA A 83 28.94 -0.41 9.32
N GLU A 84 28.17 0.35 10.10
CA GLU A 84 28.59 1.22 11.20
C GLU A 84 27.43 1.18 12.21
N SER A 85 27.49 0.64 13.43
CA SER A 85 28.60 0.43 14.33
C SER A 85 28.21 -0.62 15.38
N ALA A 86 29.07 -1.62 15.60
CA ALA A 86 29.24 -2.28 16.90
C ALA A 86 30.58 -3.02 16.93
N LYS A 87 31.67 -2.25 16.79
CA LYS A 87 32.98 -2.65 17.32
C LYS A 87 33.54 -1.47 18.11
N SER A 88 33.86 -1.73 19.38
CA SER A 88 34.62 -0.91 20.34
C SER A 88 33.82 0.05 21.24
N GLY A 89 33.87 -0.26 22.53
CA GLY A 89 33.36 0.49 23.67
C GLY A 89 33.33 -0.40 24.90
#